data_AF-A0A965UN93-F1
#
_entry.id   AF-A0A965UN93-F1
#
_cell.length_a   1.000
_cell.length_b   1.000
_cell.length_c   1.000
_cell.angle_alpha   90.00
_cell.angle_beta   90.00
_cell.angle_gamma   90.00
#
_symmetry.space_group_name_H-M   'P 1'
#
loop_
_entity.id
_entity.type
_entity.pdbx_description
1 polymer ?
#
loop_
_entity_poly.entity_id
_entity_poly.type
_entity_poly.pdbx_seq_one_letter_code
_entity_poly.pdbx_strand_id
1 'polypeptide(L)'
;MQNLVSLNNVISNAMISLGAENDSQRVIFYEWGNDCLRSMGFVDLNKTTFYGNITTGNPSLSISGIASMYINNISAQIPFGTIVYPTFDSNYWGNTDNRLEGLTYNASYTVTREITATDDRLVFTSGMVNDGYTVIGVEYYKMPVDTSGSPLIQESFISPIVAYIDYRFAKWRQISDKSSNVSSQDIQLLYQVYDKEKNQAILKKNRPDKIIVPGMGNGFGTFLNHPLL
;
A
#
# COMPACT_ATOMS: atom_id res chain seq x y z
N MET A 1 -6.52 -6.62 -10.89
CA MET A 1 -5.56 -7.38 -10.06
C MET A 1 -4.27 -6.57 -10.01
N GLN A 2 -3.93 -5.96 -8.87
CA GLN A 2 -2.66 -5.25 -8.72
C GLN A 2 -1.59 -6.27 -8.31
N ASN A 3 -0.53 -6.39 -9.09
CA ASN A 3 0.62 -7.20 -8.70
C ASN A 3 1.36 -6.55 -7.54
N LEU A 4 1.60 -7.32 -6.49
CA LEU A 4 2.28 -6.90 -5.29
C LEU A 4 3.60 -7.65 -5.20
N VAL A 5 4.65 -6.94 -4.83
CA VAL A 5 5.99 -7.51 -4.69
C VAL A 5 6.48 -7.21 -3.28
N SER A 6 7.13 -8.17 -2.63
CA SER A 6 7.76 -7.91 -1.33
C SER A 6 8.94 -6.95 -1.51
N LEU A 7 9.09 -5.98 -0.61
CA LEU A 7 10.24 -5.08 -0.55
C LEU A 7 11.55 -5.90 -0.56
N ASN A 8 11.55 -7.06 0.09
CA ASN A 8 12.66 -8.01 0.12
C ASN A 8 13.15 -8.37 -1.28
N ASN A 9 12.21 -8.65 -2.19
CA ASN A 9 12.53 -9.03 -3.55
C ASN A 9 13.08 -7.83 -4.33
N VAL A 10 12.53 -6.64 -4.11
CA VAL A 10 13.00 -5.41 -4.76
C VAL A 10 14.40 -5.04 -4.30
N ILE A 11 14.67 -5.10 -2.99
CA ILE A 11 16.00 -4.87 -2.43
C ILE A 11 16.99 -5.91 -2.95
N SER A 12 16.62 -7.19 -2.96
CA SER A 12 17.51 -8.26 -3.45
C SER A 12 17.88 -8.05 -4.92
N ASN A 13 16.92 -7.67 -5.77
CA ASN A 13 17.18 -7.36 -7.17
C ASN A 13 18.06 -6.11 -7.33
N ALA A 14 17.82 -5.06 -6.55
CA ALA A 14 18.64 -3.84 -6.57
C ALA A 14 20.09 -4.13 -6.12
N MET A 15 20.29 -4.96 -5.09
CA MET A 15 21.62 -5.38 -4.64
C MET A 15 22.39 -6.12 -5.73
N ILE A 16 21.74 -7.08 -6.40
CA ILE A 16 22.34 -7.82 -7.52
C ILE A 16 22.75 -6.83 -8.63
N SER A 17 21.86 -5.89 -8.98
CA SER A 17 22.13 -4.90 -10.02
C SER A 17 23.27 -3.94 -9.68
N LEU A 18 23.48 -3.63 -8.39
CA LEU A 18 24.49 -2.69 -7.92
C LEU A 18 25.82 -3.35 -7.53
N GLY A 19 25.90 -4.69 -7.62
CA GLY A 19 27.08 -5.45 -7.20
C GLY A 19 27.35 -5.35 -5.70
N ALA A 20 26.29 -5.30 -4.88
CA ALA A 20 26.39 -5.34 -3.42
C ALA A 20 26.44 -6.80 -2.97
N GLU A 21 27.56 -7.22 -2.36
CA GLU A 21 27.88 -8.64 -2.18
C GLU A 21 27.80 -9.12 -0.72
N ASN A 22 27.44 -8.26 0.25
CA ASN A 22 27.42 -8.65 1.67
C ASN A 22 26.09 -8.34 2.39
N ASP A 23 25.84 -9.11 3.47
CA ASP A 23 24.61 -9.01 4.26
C ASP A 23 24.45 -7.65 4.97
N SER A 24 25.56 -6.97 5.29
CA SER A 24 25.51 -5.65 5.91
C SER A 24 25.00 -4.57 4.95
N GLN A 25 25.34 -4.65 3.65
CA GLN A 25 24.76 -3.78 2.62
C GLN A 25 23.28 -4.08 2.40
N ARG A 26 22.84 -5.34 2.55
CA ARG A 26 21.42 -5.70 2.48
C ARG A 26 20.58 -4.96 3.50
N VAL A 27 21.05 -4.91 4.74
CA VAL A 27 20.37 -4.18 5.83
C VAL A 27 20.25 -2.69 5.49
N ILE A 28 21.35 -2.08 5.02
CA ILE A 28 21.38 -0.65 4.64
C ILE A 28 20.41 -0.37 3.48
N PHE A 29 20.38 -1.22 2.45
CA PHE A 29 19.47 -1.06 1.33
C PHE A 29 18.01 -1.20 1.77
N TYR A 30 17.76 -2.10 2.73
CA TYR A 30 16.47 -2.25 3.37
C TYR A 30 16.02 -0.99 4.11
N GLU A 31 16.92 -0.34 4.85
CA GLU A 31 16.63 0.93 5.51
C GLU A 31 16.32 2.02 4.48
N TRP A 32 17.07 2.10 3.39
CA TRP A 32 16.80 3.07 2.32
C TRP A 32 15.48 2.81 1.59
N GLY A 33 15.14 1.54 1.38
CA GLY A 33 13.83 1.16 0.84
C GLY A 33 12.69 1.63 1.74
N ASN A 34 12.81 1.41 3.05
CA ASN A 34 11.85 1.90 4.04
C ASN A 34 11.80 3.43 4.10
N ASP A 35 12.93 4.13 4.05
CA ASP A 35 12.96 5.59 3.98
C ASP A 35 12.27 6.13 2.72
N CYS A 36 12.47 5.48 1.58
CA CYS A 36 11.77 5.83 0.35
C CYS A 36 10.25 5.67 0.51
N LEU A 37 9.81 4.54 1.05
CA LEU A 37 8.39 4.28 1.35
C LEU A 37 7.79 5.32 2.29
N ARG A 38 8.50 5.71 3.35
CA ARG A 38 8.10 6.81 4.25
C ARG A 38 7.96 8.13 3.52
N SER A 39 8.91 8.46 2.63
CA SER A 39 8.85 9.68 1.81
C SER A 39 7.63 9.72 0.86
N MET A 40 7.06 8.55 0.54
CA MET A 40 5.84 8.39 -0.26
C MET A 40 4.57 8.26 0.59
N GLY A 41 4.68 8.39 1.92
CA GLY A 41 3.55 8.39 2.86
C GLY A 41 3.27 7.04 3.55
N PHE A 42 4.16 6.05 3.46
CA PHE A 42 4.03 4.76 4.15
C PHE A 42 4.89 4.74 5.41
N VAL A 43 4.28 5.00 6.57
CA VAL A 43 5.02 5.49 7.75
C VAL A 43 5.27 4.42 8.84
N ASP A 44 4.51 3.32 8.88
CA ASP A 44 4.52 2.41 10.04
C ASP A 44 4.31 0.94 9.65
N LEU A 45 5.27 0.10 10.06
CA LEU A 45 5.24 -1.36 9.94
C LEU A 45 4.81 -2.04 11.24
N ASN A 46 4.56 -1.26 12.30
CA ASN A 46 4.06 -1.82 13.54
C ASN A 46 2.58 -2.12 13.41
N LYS A 47 2.22 -3.29 13.91
CA LYS A 47 0.84 -3.70 14.10
C LYS A 47 0.19 -2.76 15.11
N THR A 48 -0.89 -2.12 14.68
CA THR A 48 -1.67 -1.18 15.49
C THR A 48 -3.10 -1.68 15.57
N THR A 49 -3.76 -1.46 16.71
CA THR A 49 -5.17 -1.82 16.89
C THR A 49 -6.00 -0.55 17.07
N PHE A 50 -7.04 -0.42 16.25
CA PHE A 50 -8.08 0.60 16.38
C PHE A 50 -9.31 -0.05 17.00
N TYR A 51 -9.89 0.59 18.01
CA TYR A 51 -11.12 0.14 18.65
C TYR A 51 -12.26 1.10 18.33
N GLY A 52 -13.45 0.55 18.11
CA GLY A 52 -14.69 1.32 18.12
C GLY A 52 -15.79 0.61 18.88
N ASN A 53 -16.79 1.39 19.29
CA ASN A 53 -17.91 0.88 20.07
C ASN A 53 -19.07 0.51 19.16
N ILE A 54 -19.72 -0.61 19.47
CA ILE A 54 -21.01 -0.98 18.89
C ILE A 54 -22.10 -0.28 19.69
N THR A 55 -22.69 0.75 19.11
CA THR A 55 -23.92 1.36 19.64
C THR A 55 -25.14 0.84 18.89
N THR A 56 -26.33 0.94 19.49
CA THR A 56 -27.61 0.52 18.90
C THR A 56 -27.77 0.98 17.44
N GLY A 57 -28.14 0.08 16.53
CA GLY A 57 -28.26 0.34 15.09
C GLY A 57 -27.47 -0.65 14.24
N ASN A 58 -27.02 -0.24 13.06
CA ASN A 58 -26.03 -1.01 12.28
C ASN A 58 -24.64 -0.69 12.83
N PRO A 59 -23.95 -1.65 13.47
CA PRO A 59 -22.60 -1.40 13.97
C PRO A 59 -21.68 -1.00 12.82
N SER A 60 -20.98 0.12 12.96
CA SER A 60 -20.02 0.57 11.95
C SER A 60 -18.80 1.21 12.57
N LEU A 61 -17.66 1.06 11.90
CA LEU A 61 -16.38 1.62 12.30
C LEU A 61 -15.81 2.46 11.16
N SER A 62 -15.86 3.79 11.31
CA SER A 62 -15.22 4.71 10.37
C SER A 62 -13.71 4.71 10.55
N ILE A 63 -12.99 4.57 9.44
CA ILE A 63 -11.53 4.56 9.40
C ILE A 63 -11.11 5.84 8.67
N SER A 64 -10.92 6.92 9.42
CA SER A 64 -10.52 8.23 8.88
C SER A 64 -9.01 8.45 8.94
N GLY A 65 -8.44 9.06 7.91
CA GLY A 65 -7.05 9.55 7.92
C GLY A 65 -5.97 8.52 7.56
N ILE A 66 -6.35 7.32 7.09
CA ILE A 66 -5.40 6.28 6.70
C ILE A 66 -5.69 5.84 5.26
N ALA A 67 -4.90 6.37 4.32
CA ALA A 67 -5.07 6.16 2.88
C ALA A 67 -4.57 4.80 2.38
N SER A 68 -3.94 4.00 3.24
CA SER A 68 -3.40 2.66 2.94
C SER A 68 -3.23 1.89 4.24
N MET A 69 -3.95 0.79 4.44
CA MET A 69 -3.67 -0.18 5.52
C MET A 69 -3.91 -1.62 5.06
N TYR A 70 -3.27 -2.55 5.75
CA TYR A 70 -3.51 -3.99 5.65
C TYR A 70 -4.13 -4.45 6.96
N ILE A 71 -5.38 -4.90 6.89
CA ILE A 71 -6.08 -5.45 8.04
C ILE A 71 -5.52 -6.84 8.33
N ASN A 72 -4.87 -6.99 9.48
CA ASN A 72 -4.40 -8.28 9.97
C ASN A 72 -5.55 -9.08 10.58
N ASN A 73 -6.43 -8.41 11.34
CA ASN A 73 -7.56 -9.05 11.99
C ASN A 73 -8.69 -8.06 12.29
N ILE A 74 -9.93 -8.55 12.27
CA ILE A 74 -11.09 -7.88 12.86
C ILE A 74 -11.62 -8.78 13.97
N SER A 75 -11.90 -8.16 15.12
CA SER A 75 -12.45 -8.83 16.29
C SER A 75 -13.66 -8.07 16.82
N ALA A 76 -14.59 -8.81 17.42
CA ALA A 76 -15.69 -8.25 18.20
C ALA A 76 -15.66 -8.84 19.60
N GLN A 77 -15.87 -8.01 20.62
CA GLN A 77 -15.77 -8.39 22.02
C GLN A 77 -17.11 -8.20 22.75
N ILE A 78 -17.40 -9.17 23.60
CA ILE A 78 -18.36 -9.09 24.71
C ILE A 78 -17.55 -9.15 26.03
N PRO A 79 -18.13 -8.75 27.18
CA PRO A 79 -17.42 -8.79 28.47
C PRO A 79 -16.81 -10.16 28.84
N PHE A 80 -17.26 -11.24 28.22
CA PHE A 80 -16.87 -12.62 28.53
C PHE A 80 -16.31 -13.42 27.34
N GLY A 81 -16.00 -12.78 26.22
CA GLY A 81 -15.64 -13.50 24.99
C GLY A 81 -15.24 -12.61 23.82
N THR A 82 -14.52 -13.20 22.87
CA THR A 82 -14.08 -12.52 21.64
C THR A 82 -14.38 -13.39 20.43
N ILE A 83 -15.02 -12.80 19.43
CA ILE A 83 -15.09 -13.34 18.07
C ILE A 83 -13.92 -12.78 17.27
N VAL A 84 -13.25 -13.65 16.53
CA VAL A 84 -12.19 -13.30 15.58
C VAL A 84 -12.66 -13.75 14.19
N TYR A 85 -12.74 -12.82 13.25
CA TYR A 85 -13.14 -13.14 11.88
C TYR A 85 -12.05 -14.01 11.21
N PRO A 86 -12.40 -15.20 10.67
CA PRO A 86 -11.41 -16.23 10.32
C PRO A 86 -10.54 -15.85 9.12
N THR A 87 -11.07 -15.06 8.20
CA THR A 87 -10.33 -14.52 7.06
C THR A 87 -10.88 -13.14 6.72
N PHE A 88 -10.00 -12.15 6.65
CA PHE A 88 -10.27 -10.90 5.95
C PHE A 88 -9.42 -10.95 4.69
N ASP A 89 -10.04 -11.14 3.52
CA ASP A 89 -9.31 -11.09 2.25
C ASP A 89 -8.72 -9.67 2.12
N SER A 90 -7.43 -9.61 2.40
CA SER A 90 -6.68 -8.43 2.77
C SER A 90 -6.56 -7.50 1.58
N ASN A 91 -7.50 -6.58 1.49
CA ASN A 91 -7.53 -5.58 0.45
C ASN A 91 -6.98 -4.27 0.97
N TYR A 92 -6.14 -3.65 0.13
CA TYR A 92 -5.59 -2.31 0.33
C TYR A 92 -6.71 -1.37 0.78
N TRP A 93 -6.62 -0.90 2.02
CA TRP A 93 -7.57 0.06 2.55
C TRP A 93 -7.22 1.44 1.99
N GLY A 94 -7.82 1.75 0.85
CA GLY A 94 -7.53 2.90 0.02
C GLY A 94 -7.04 2.38 -1.33
N ASN A 95 -7.80 2.69 -2.38
CA ASN A 95 -7.60 2.19 -3.75
C ASN A 95 -8.12 0.77 -4.04
N THR A 96 -9.28 0.41 -3.49
CA THR A 96 -10.04 -0.78 -3.92
C THR A 96 -11.45 -0.38 -4.30
N ASP A 97 -12.00 -1.04 -5.33
CA ASP A 97 -13.34 -0.78 -5.83
C ASP A 97 -14.39 -0.92 -4.72
N ASN A 98 -15.47 -0.18 -4.90
CA ASN A 98 -16.56 -0.15 -3.95
C ASN A 98 -17.14 -1.56 -3.81
N ARG A 99 -17.14 -2.08 -2.58
CA ARG A 99 -17.70 -3.38 -2.14
C ARG A 99 -16.82 -4.59 -2.44
N LEU A 100 -16.14 -5.06 -1.39
CA LEU A 100 -15.79 -6.46 -1.28
C LEU A 100 -17.02 -7.23 -0.81
N GLU A 101 -17.19 -8.43 -1.35
CA GLU A 101 -18.17 -9.41 -0.85
C GLU A 101 -18.03 -9.54 0.68
N GLY A 102 -19.15 -9.49 1.40
CA GLY A 102 -19.15 -9.44 2.86
C GLY A 102 -18.42 -10.64 3.46
N LEU A 103 -17.48 -10.36 4.37
CA LEU A 103 -16.74 -11.39 5.09
C LEU A 103 -17.58 -11.93 6.22
N THR A 104 -17.75 -13.24 6.24
CA THR A 104 -18.74 -13.90 7.08
C THR A 104 -18.02 -14.75 8.13
N TYR A 105 -18.16 -14.40 9.41
CA TYR A 105 -17.75 -15.31 10.51
C TYR A 105 -18.76 -16.46 10.63
N ASN A 106 -20.05 -16.13 10.55
CA ASN A 106 -21.17 -17.04 10.35
C ASN A 106 -22.32 -16.27 9.71
N ALA A 107 -23.42 -16.94 9.35
CA ALA A 107 -24.56 -16.31 8.65
C ALA A 107 -25.18 -15.10 9.37
N SER A 108 -24.95 -14.93 10.68
CA SER A 108 -25.46 -13.81 11.47
C SER A 108 -24.45 -12.68 11.67
N TYR A 109 -23.16 -12.94 11.45
CA TYR A 109 -22.05 -12.01 11.69
C TYR A 109 -21.23 -11.81 10.41
N THR A 110 -21.65 -10.83 9.62
CA THR A 110 -20.97 -10.42 8.39
C THR A 110 -20.40 -9.02 8.55
N VAL A 111 -19.23 -8.79 7.96
CA VAL A 111 -18.58 -7.47 7.86
C VAL A 111 -18.45 -7.09 6.39
N THR A 112 -18.87 -5.89 6.06
CA THR A 112 -18.76 -5.33 4.71
C THR A 112 -18.06 -3.98 4.79
N ARG A 113 -17.19 -3.68 3.82
CA ARG A 113 -16.61 -2.35 3.69
C ARG A 113 -17.53 -1.49 2.83
N GLU A 114 -17.88 -0.29 3.32
CA GLU A 114 -18.65 0.71 2.60
C GLU A 114 -17.81 1.97 2.39
N ILE A 115 -17.65 2.38 1.13
CA ILE A 115 -16.95 3.61 0.76
C ILE A 115 -17.97 4.61 0.19
N THR A 116 -18.02 5.78 0.80
CA THR A 116 -18.78 6.95 0.35
C THR A 116 -17.82 8.09 -0.01
N ALA A 117 -18.32 9.19 -0.58
CA ALA A 117 -17.48 10.34 -0.94
C ALA A 117 -16.76 10.99 0.26
N THR A 118 -17.25 10.76 1.49
CA THR A 118 -16.76 11.42 2.71
C THR A 118 -16.38 10.45 3.83
N ASP A 119 -16.62 9.15 3.66
CA ASP A 119 -16.45 8.15 4.73
C ASP A 119 -16.11 6.77 4.15
N ASP A 120 -15.21 6.06 4.84
CA ASP A 120 -14.77 4.71 4.52
C ASP A 120 -14.85 3.90 5.82
N ARG A 121 -15.78 2.95 5.87
CA ARG A 121 -16.16 2.28 7.10
C ARG A 121 -16.37 0.79 6.93
N LEU A 122 -16.11 0.06 8.01
CA LEU A 122 -16.57 -1.31 8.16
C LEU A 122 -17.99 -1.29 8.72
N VAL A 123 -18.92 -1.99 8.09
CA VAL A 123 -20.30 -2.15 8.52
C VAL A 123 -20.53 -3.61 8.88
N PHE A 124 -21.11 -3.81 10.05
CA PHE A 124 -21.32 -5.12 10.66
C PHE A 124 -22.83 -5.39 10.67
N THR A 125 -23.22 -6.66 10.56
CA THR A 125 -24.63 -7.05 10.68
C THR A 125 -25.17 -6.79 12.09
N SER A 126 -26.48 -6.50 12.19
CA SER A 126 -27.16 -6.24 13.46
C SER A 126 -27.19 -7.44 14.42
N GLY A 127 -26.90 -8.66 13.92
CA GLY A 127 -26.73 -9.85 14.75
C GLY A 127 -25.73 -9.65 15.90
N MET A 128 -24.65 -8.88 15.67
CA MET A 128 -23.68 -8.56 16.72
C MET A 128 -24.28 -7.73 17.86
N VAL A 129 -25.17 -6.78 17.54
CA VAL A 129 -25.87 -5.97 18.54
C VAL A 129 -26.83 -6.85 19.34
N ASN A 130 -27.59 -7.70 18.64
CA ASN A 130 -28.60 -8.56 19.26
C ASN A 130 -27.98 -9.56 20.25
N ASP A 131 -26.76 -10.02 19.95
CA ASP A 131 -26.04 -11.00 20.79
C ASP A 131 -25.10 -10.34 21.82
N GLY A 132 -25.16 -9.01 21.95
CA GLY A 132 -24.54 -8.26 23.05
C GLY A 132 -23.09 -7.83 22.84
N TYR A 133 -22.54 -7.92 21.63
CA TYR A 133 -21.20 -7.42 21.29
C TYR A 133 -21.15 -5.89 21.45
N THR A 134 -20.11 -5.41 22.13
CA THR A 134 -20.01 -3.99 22.54
C THR A 134 -18.80 -3.27 21.95
N VAL A 135 -17.74 -4.01 21.59
CA VAL A 135 -16.49 -3.42 21.09
C VAL A 135 -16.06 -4.15 19.83
N ILE A 136 -15.62 -3.39 18.83
CA ILE A 136 -14.95 -3.86 17.62
C ILE A 136 -13.48 -3.46 17.72
N GLY A 137 -12.57 -4.39 17.46
CA GLY A 137 -11.14 -4.13 17.33
C GLY A 137 -10.67 -4.48 15.92
N VAL A 138 -10.02 -3.56 15.24
CA VAL A 138 -9.34 -3.79 13.97
C VAL A 138 -7.84 -3.69 14.18
N GLU A 139 -7.15 -4.79 14.00
CA GLU A 139 -5.71 -4.87 14.04
C GLU A 139 -5.16 -4.78 12.61
N TYR A 140 -4.26 -3.85 12.36
CA TYR A 140 -3.78 -3.54 11.02
C TYR A 140 -2.33 -3.07 11.01
N TYR A 141 -1.71 -3.14 9.83
CA TYR A 141 -0.47 -2.46 9.50
C TYR A 141 -0.80 -1.25 8.63
N LYS A 142 -0.14 -0.10 8.83
CA LYS A 142 -0.29 1.07 7.92
C LYS A 142 0.36 0.85 6.56
N MET A 143 1.04 -0.28 6.38
CA MET A 143 1.59 -0.73 5.12
C MET A 143 1.32 -2.23 4.98
N PRO A 144 0.94 -2.74 3.79
CA PRO A 144 0.76 -4.17 3.62
C PRO A 144 2.08 -4.90 3.78
N VAL A 145 2.01 -6.12 4.32
CA VAL A 145 3.16 -6.97 4.62
C VAL A 145 2.88 -8.41 4.16
N ASP A 146 3.93 -9.14 3.80
CA ASP A 146 3.86 -10.57 3.53
C ASP A 146 3.84 -11.40 4.82
N THR A 147 3.77 -12.72 4.69
CA THR A 147 3.76 -13.66 5.82
C THR A 147 5.02 -13.60 6.69
N SER A 148 6.10 -13.01 6.19
CA SER A 148 7.35 -12.78 6.94
C SER A 148 7.41 -11.40 7.59
N GLY A 149 6.38 -10.56 7.42
CA GLY A 149 6.34 -9.18 7.91
C GLY A 149 7.08 -8.19 7.02
N SER A 150 7.51 -8.60 5.81
CA SER A 150 8.17 -7.70 4.87
C SER A 150 7.14 -6.89 4.08
N PRO A 151 7.34 -5.58 3.87
CA PRO A 151 6.34 -4.76 3.21
C PRO A 151 6.02 -5.20 1.77
N LEU A 152 4.74 -5.32 1.43
CA LEU A 152 4.24 -5.56 0.09
C LEU A 152 4.01 -4.23 -0.63
N ILE A 153 4.70 -4.03 -1.74
CA ILE A 153 4.67 -2.82 -2.54
C ILE A 153 3.94 -3.04 -3.86
N GLN A 154 3.21 -2.02 -4.31
CA GLN A 154 2.65 -2.01 -5.67
C GLN A 154 3.79 -1.86 -6.69
N GLU A 155 3.61 -2.44 -7.89
CA GLU A 155 4.59 -2.35 -8.98
C GLU A 155 5.00 -0.90 -9.31
N SER A 156 4.08 0.06 -9.21
CA SER A 156 4.37 1.47 -9.45
C SER A 156 5.41 2.07 -8.49
N PHE A 157 5.65 1.45 -7.33
CA PHE A 157 6.64 1.89 -6.36
C PHE A 157 8.00 1.23 -6.53
N ILE A 158 8.14 0.22 -7.41
CA ILE A 158 9.42 -0.45 -7.64
C ILE A 158 10.45 0.55 -8.18
N SER A 159 10.12 1.27 -9.26
CA SER A 159 11.00 2.24 -9.90
C SER A 159 11.52 3.34 -8.96
N PRO A 160 10.68 4.04 -8.16
CA PRO A 160 11.19 5.04 -7.22
C PRO A 160 12.02 4.44 -6.09
N ILE A 161 11.75 3.21 -5.64
CA ILE A 161 12.57 2.55 -4.61
C ILE A 161 13.96 2.24 -5.17
N VAL A 162 14.04 1.65 -6.36
CA VAL A 162 15.34 1.36 -7.01
C VAL A 162 16.11 2.64 -7.27
N ALA A 163 15.47 3.66 -7.85
CA ALA A 163 16.12 4.95 -8.10
C ALA A 163 16.63 5.64 -6.82
N TYR A 164 15.89 5.50 -5.71
CA TYR A 164 16.33 6.02 -4.41
C TYR A 164 17.56 5.26 -3.88
N ILE A 165 17.57 3.93 -4.02
CA ILE A 165 18.72 3.09 -3.63
C ILE A 165 19.94 3.47 -4.48
N ASP A 166 19.80 3.63 -5.80
CA ASP A 166 20.89 4.05 -6.69
C ASP A 166 21.47 5.40 -6.25
N TYR A 167 20.60 6.39 -6.01
CA TYR A 167 20.99 7.71 -5.51
C TYR A 167 21.75 7.63 -4.17
N ARG A 168 21.21 6.89 -3.19
CA ARG A 168 21.82 6.74 -1.86
C ARG A 168 23.13 5.97 -1.93
N PHE A 169 23.21 4.96 -2.78
CA PHE A 169 24.41 4.14 -2.98
C PHE A 169 25.53 4.93 -3.65
N ALA A 170 25.23 5.72 -4.69
CA ALA A 170 26.19 6.61 -5.33
C ALA A 170 26.73 7.65 -4.33
N LYS A 171 25.85 8.25 -3.52
CA LYS A 171 26.25 9.18 -2.46
C LYS A 171 27.13 8.51 -1.40
N TRP A 172 26.81 7.28 -1.01
CA TRP A 172 27.63 6.50 -0.08
C TRP A 172 29.01 6.21 -0.68
N ARG A 173 29.08 5.71 -1.93
CA ARG A 173 30.35 5.43 -2.64
C ARG A 173 31.23 6.66 -2.78
N GLN A 174 30.66 7.83 -3.10
CA GLN A 174 31.41 9.09 -3.17
C GLN A 174 32.15 9.40 -1.86
N ILE A 175 31.53 9.10 -0.72
CA ILE A 175 32.10 9.37 0.62
C ILE A 175 33.06 8.26 1.05
N SER A 176 32.68 7.00 0.84
CA SER A 176 33.38 5.83 1.37
C SER A 176 34.53 5.35 0.49
N ASP A 177 34.47 5.60 -0.81
CA ASP A 177 35.44 5.14 -1.80
C ASP A 177 35.94 6.31 -2.66
N LYS A 178 37.13 6.80 -2.30
CA LYS A 178 37.82 7.89 -3.00
C LYS A 178 38.17 7.55 -4.45
N SER A 179 38.15 6.26 -4.83
CA SER A 179 38.40 5.79 -6.19
C SER A 179 37.14 5.59 -7.03
N SER A 180 35.95 5.78 -6.44
CA SER A 180 34.66 5.49 -7.07
C SER A 180 34.32 6.37 -8.28
N ASN A 181 35.06 7.47 -8.51
CA ASN A 181 34.84 8.45 -9.59
C ASN A 181 33.39 9.02 -9.66
N VAL A 182 32.60 8.86 -8.60
CA VAL A 182 31.22 9.37 -8.55
C VAL A 182 31.26 10.90 -8.34
N SER A 183 30.85 11.64 -9.37
CA SER A 183 30.80 13.09 -9.29
C SER A 183 29.54 13.59 -8.59
N SER A 184 29.59 14.81 -8.06
CA SER A 184 28.40 15.47 -7.50
C SER A 184 27.30 15.68 -8.55
N GLN A 185 27.68 15.78 -9.84
CA GLN A 185 26.74 15.89 -10.95
C GLN A 185 25.97 14.57 -11.15
N ASP A 186 26.64 13.43 -11.07
CA ASP A 186 25.98 12.11 -11.18
C ASP A 186 24.96 11.92 -10.06
N ILE A 187 25.32 12.28 -8.83
CA ILE A 187 24.41 12.21 -7.68
C ILE A 187 23.18 13.11 -7.90
N GLN A 188 23.38 14.31 -8.46
CA GLN A 188 22.28 15.21 -8.75
C GLN A 188 21.35 14.66 -9.83
N LEU A 189 21.88 14.04 -10.90
CA LEU A 189 21.06 13.37 -11.91
C LEU A 189 20.27 12.21 -11.29
N LEU A 190 20.89 11.36 -10.47
CA LEU A 190 20.21 10.25 -9.80
C LEU A 190 19.09 10.73 -8.89
N TYR A 191 19.30 11.84 -8.15
CA TYR A 191 18.26 12.45 -7.35
C TYR A 191 17.08 12.94 -8.20
N GLN A 192 17.34 13.57 -9.36
CA GLN A 192 16.28 14.01 -10.27
C GLN A 192 15.48 12.84 -10.85
N VAL A 193 16.15 11.73 -11.17
CA VAL A 193 15.47 10.49 -11.59
C VAL A 193 14.58 9.97 -10.48
N TYR A 194 15.09 9.85 -9.25
CA TYR A 194 14.29 9.45 -8.08
C TYR A 194 13.07 10.36 -7.88
N ASP A 195 13.26 11.69 -7.88
CA ASP A 195 12.16 12.62 -7.62
C ASP A 195 11.07 12.53 -8.71
N LYS A 196 11.48 12.38 -9.98
CA LYS A 196 10.56 12.13 -11.10
C LYS A 196 9.78 10.83 -10.93
N GLU A 197 10.45 9.71 -10.67
CA GLU A 197 9.81 8.41 -10.49
C GLU A 197 8.86 8.41 -9.28
N LYS A 198 9.26 9.04 -8.17
CA LYS A 198 8.45 9.20 -6.97
C LYS A 198 7.16 9.97 -7.29
N ASN A 199 7.27 11.11 -7.96
CA ASN A 199 6.12 11.92 -8.33
C ASN A 199 5.19 11.17 -9.29
N GLN A 200 5.73 10.43 -10.26
CA GLN A 200 4.94 9.59 -11.16
C GLN A 200 4.21 8.46 -10.41
N ALA A 201 4.87 7.81 -9.46
CA ALA A 201 4.29 6.74 -8.67
C ALA A 201 3.15 7.24 -7.77
N ILE A 202 3.33 8.40 -7.11
CA ILE A 202 2.28 9.05 -6.32
C ILE A 202 1.10 9.46 -7.22
N LEU A 203 1.37 10.00 -8.41
CA LEU A 203 0.31 10.35 -9.36
C LEU A 203 -0.44 9.13 -9.88
N LYS A 204 0.24 8.00 -10.13
CA LYS A 204 -0.40 6.73 -10.49
C LYS A 204 -1.23 6.16 -9.35
N LYS A 205 -0.74 6.25 -8.11
CA LYS A 205 -1.49 5.88 -6.89
C LYS A 205 -2.82 6.64 -6.81
N ASN A 206 -2.82 7.93 -7.14
CA ASN A 206 -3.98 8.80 -6.99
C ASN A 206 -4.92 8.80 -8.21
N ARG A 207 -4.66 7.99 -9.24
CA ARG A 207 -5.58 7.87 -10.38
C ARG A 207 -6.65 6.84 -10.04
N PRO A 208 -7.95 7.17 -10.20
CA PRO A 208 -8.97 6.13 -10.24
C PRO A 208 -8.60 5.17 -11.36
N ASP A 209 -8.66 3.87 -11.08
CA ASP A 209 -8.39 2.85 -12.08
C ASP A 209 -9.22 3.18 -13.32
N LYS A 210 -8.57 3.25 -14.49
CA LYS A 210 -9.29 3.39 -15.75
C LYS A 210 -10.22 2.19 -15.81
N ILE A 211 -11.53 2.46 -15.74
CA ILE A 211 -12.55 1.49 -16.14
C ILE A 211 -12.20 1.11 -17.58
N ILE A 212 -11.60 -0.06 -17.76
CA ILE A 212 -11.54 -0.70 -19.08
C ILE A 212 -12.98 -1.15 -19.31
N VAL A 213 -13.77 -0.31 -19.96
CA VAL A 213 -15.06 -0.72 -20.50
C VAL A 213 -14.74 -1.75 -21.60
N PRO A 214 -15.03 -3.05 -21.41
CA PRO A 214 -14.85 -4.01 -22.48
C PRO A 214 -15.99 -3.75 -23.47
N GLY A 215 -15.68 -3.03 -24.55
CA GLY A 215 -16.63 -2.77 -25.63
C GLY A 215 -16.92 -1.31 -25.90
N MET A 216 -15.91 -0.54 -26.31
CA MET A 216 -16.15 0.54 -27.27
C MET A 216 -15.20 0.35 -28.43
N GLY A 217 -15.65 -0.48 -29.38
CA GLY A 217 -15.06 -0.57 -30.70
C GLY A 217 -15.12 0.80 -31.38
N ASN A 218 -13.97 1.20 -31.93
CA ASN A 218 -13.78 2.06 -33.08
C ASN A 218 -14.83 3.15 -33.30
N GLY A 219 -14.59 4.33 -32.72
CA GLY A 219 -15.24 5.55 -33.13
C GLY A 219 -14.43 6.75 -32.70
N PHE A 220 -14.00 7.54 -33.69
CA PHE A 220 -13.39 8.87 -33.60
C PHE A 220 -11.87 8.96 -33.38
N GLY A 221 -11.18 9.34 -34.47
CA GLY A 221 -9.79 9.77 -34.38
C GLY A 221 -9.08 10.09 -35.70
N THR A 222 -9.72 10.72 -36.69
CA THR A 222 -8.96 11.43 -37.77
C THR A 222 -9.67 12.72 -38.17
N PHE A 223 -9.57 13.73 -37.31
CA PHE A 223 -9.48 15.10 -37.79
C PHE A 223 -8.01 15.49 -37.84
N LEU A 224 -7.65 16.16 -38.93
CA LEU A 224 -6.36 16.81 -39.23
C LEU A 224 -5.30 15.92 -39.90
N ASN A 225 -5.32 15.92 -41.24
CA ASN A 225 -4.10 16.04 -42.02
C ASN A 225 -4.41 16.80 -43.31
N HIS A 226 -4.14 18.11 -43.28
CA HIS A 226 -3.88 18.88 -44.48
C HIS A 226 -2.47 19.47 -44.31
N PRO A 227 -1.53 19.12 -45.18
CA PRO A 227 -0.51 20.04 -45.62
C PRO A 227 -0.82 20.47 -47.05
N LEU A 228 -0.32 21.66 -47.38
CA LEU A 228 -0.35 22.29 -48.69
C LEU A 228 0.47 21.48 -49.71
N LEU A 229 -0.13 21.21 -50.87
CA LEU A 229 0.39 21.34 -52.25
C LEU A 229 -0.52 20.59 -53.23
#